data_AF-A0A6G0UUR2-F1
#
_entry.id   AF-A0A6G0UUR2-F1
#
_cell.length_a   1.000
_cell.length_b   1.000
_cell.length_c   1.000
_cell.angle_alpha   90.00
_cell.angle_beta   90.00
_cell.angle_gamma   90.00
#
_symmetry.space_group_name_H-M   'P 1'
#
loop_
_entity.id
_entity.type
_entity.pdbx_description
1 polymer ?
#
loop_
_entity_poly.entity_id
_entity_poly.type
_entity_poly.pdbx_seq_one_letter_code
_entity_poly.pdbx_strand_id
1 'polypeptide(L)'
;MGVILFLVFVAVVDCLDERQIQVAELPVSKFVPPNCNYTVRIGDREGKLVVGSVTVGDPLYHRWSCASTGNLYCIMVHSCTLGHNESKARGKRVEIIDEFGCSVYPELVPNMNYIGDTEAGFKASAFLIDIDQVLISWFHFHRQYT
;
A
#
# COMPACT_ATOMS: atom_id res chain seq x y z
N MET A 1 -12.88 -20.04 2.76
CA MET A 1 -11.96 -19.45 3.74
C MET A 1 -11.27 -18.29 3.04
N GLY A 2 -11.74 -17.06 3.28
CA GLY A 2 -11.25 -15.87 2.57
C GLY A 2 -9.87 -15.50 3.09
N VAL A 3 -8.86 -15.61 2.24
CA VAL A 3 -7.50 -15.20 2.57
C VAL A 3 -7.47 -13.68 2.59
N ILE A 4 -7.04 -13.11 3.71
CA ILE A 4 -6.81 -11.68 3.85
C ILE A 4 -5.74 -11.29 2.83
N LEU A 5 -6.10 -10.38 1.93
CA LEU A 5 -5.22 -9.78 0.95
C LEU A 5 -4.01 -9.15 1.66
N PHE A 6 -2.86 -9.80 1.58
CA PHE A 6 -1.60 -9.16 1.91
C PHE A 6 -1.28 -8.21 0.76
N LEU A 7 -1.34 -6.90 1.03
CA LEU A 7 -0.68 -5.89 0.19
C LEU A 7 0.83 -6.21 0.23
N VAL A 8 1.41 -6.62 -0.89
CA VAL A 8 2.85 -6.91 -0.97
C VAL A 8 3.55 -5.75 -1.65
N PHE A 9 3.96 -4.70 -0.91
CA PHE A 9 4.67 -3.54 -1.51
C PHE A 9 6.01 -3.15 -0.91
N VAL A 10 6.83 -2.69 -1.84
CA VAL A 10 8.12 -2.03 -1.72
C VAL A 10 7.89 -0.53 -1.91
N ALA A 11 8.42 0.30 -1.03
CA ALA A 11 8.28 1.76 -1.09
C ALA A 11 9.34 2.44 -0.21
N VAL A 12 10.41 2.97 -0.81
CA VAL A 12 11.37 3.92 -0.20
C VAL A 12 11.85 4.86 -1.32
N VAL A 13 11.77 6.18 -1.11
CA VAL A 13 12.34 7.18 -2.03
C VAL A 13 13.39 8.01 -1.29
N ASP A 14 14.53 8.26 -1.94
CA ASP A 14 15.57 9.15 -1.39
C ASP A 14 15.14 10.60 -1.63
N CYS A 15 14.85 11.35 -0.56
CA CYS A 15 14.28 12.69 -0.66
C CYS A 15 15.32 13.77 -0.37
N LEU A 16 16.45 13.65 -1.06
CA LEU A 16 17.51 14.65 -0.99
C LEU A 16 17.03 15.93 -1.70
N ASP A 17 16.75 16.97 -0.93
CA ASP A 17 16.56 18.34 -1.44
C ASP A 17 17.91 18.87 -1.96
N GLU A 18 18.02 19.05 -3.27
CA GLU A 18 19.22 19.55 -3.96
C GLU A 18 19.69 20.91 -3.41
N ARG A 19 18.82 21.68 -2.73
CA ARG A 19 19.18 22.99 -2.14
C ARG A 19 20.04 22.91 -0.89
N GLN A 20 20.21 21.72 -0.29
CA GLN A 20 21.06 21.50 0.89
C GLN A 20 22.39 20.83 0.57
N ILE A 21 22.64 20.46 -0.69
CA ILE A 21 23.91 19.85 -1.10
C ILE A 21 24.96 20.95 -1.24
N GLN A 22 25.54 21.39 -0.13
CA GLN A 22 26.94 21.78 -0.17
C GLN A 22 27.71 20.50 -0.45
N VAL A 23 28.46 20.46 -1.56
CA VAL A 23 29.23 19.31 -2.05
C VAL A 23 30.34 18.97 -1.03
N ALA A 24 29.95 18.39 0.09
CA ALA A 24 30.81 17.66 1.00
C ALA A 24 30.45 16.21 0.77
N GLU A 25 31.44 15.41 0.39
CA GLU A 25 31.35 13.96 0.23
C GLU A 25 30.70 13.37 1.48
N LEU A 26 29.38 13.13 1.43
CA LEU A 26 28.67 12.52 2.53
C LEU A 26 29.15 11.06 2.57
N PRO A 27 29.73 10.59 3.68
CA PRO A 27 30.21 9.23 3.76
C PRO A 27 29.02 8.30 3.51
N VAL A 28 29.25 7.22 2.75
CA VAL A 28 28.23 6.21 2.38
C VAL A 28 27.47 5.68 3.61
N SER A 29 28.09 5.73 4.80
CA SER A 29 27.46 5.40 6.09
C SER A 29 26.32 6.33 6.53
N LYS A 30 26.15 7.51 5.95
CA LYS A 30 25.00 8.40 6.17
C LYS A 30 23.80 8.06 5.28
N PHE A 31 24.02 7.24 4.25
CA PHE A 31 22.98 6.78 3.32
C PHE A 31 22.52 5.36 3.65
N VAL A 32 22.24 5.08 4.92
CA VAL A 32 21.60 3.82 5.31
C VAL A 32 20.11 3.92 4.98
N PRO A 33 19.55 3.03 4.14
CA PRO A 33 18.13 3.04 3.84
C PRO A 33 17.30 2.88 5.12
N PRO A 34 16.19 3.61 5.26
CA PRO A 34 15.36 3.51 6.46
C PRO A 34 14.69 2.13 6.52
N ASN A 35 14.43 1.67 7.75
CA ASN A 35 13.68 0.45 7.96
C ASN A 35 12.19 0.77 7.96
N CYS A 36 11.47 0.29 6.94
CA CYS A 36 10.05 0.53 6.76
C CYS A 36 9.21 -0.68 7.16
N ASN A 37 8.12 -0.42 7.87
CA ASN A 37 7.18 -1.43 8.32
C ASN A 37 5.77 -1.12 7.79
N TYR A 38 5.11 -2.16 7.30
CA TYR A 38 3.72 -2.10 6.87
C TYR A 38 2.83 -2.77 7.91
N THR A 39 1.76 -2.09 8.32
CA THR A 39 0.79 -2.59 9.30
C THR A 39 -0.64 -2.33 8.85
N VAL A 40 -1.54 -3.22 9.28
CA VAL A 40 -2.98 -3.05 9.12
C VAL A 40 -3.61 -2.88 10.49
N ARG A 41 -4.44 -1.85 10.64
CA ARG A 41 -5.08 -1.45 11.90
C ARG A 41 -6.58 -1.36 11.75
N ILE A 42 -7.32 -1.56 12.83
CA ILE A 42 -8.77 -1.47 12.85
C ILE A 42 -9.18 0.00 12.96
N GLY A 43 -10.02 0.45 12.03
CA GLY A 43 -10.71 1.75 12.06
C GLY A 43 -9.88 2.92 11.55
N ASP A 44 -8.77 3.23 12.23
CA ASP A 44 -7.96 4.42 12.00
C ASP A 44 -6.45 4.17 12.19
N ARG A 45 -5.66 5.24 12.00
CA ARG A 45 -4.19 5.24 12.03
C ARG A 45 -3.59 4.73 13.33
N GLU A 46 -4.20 5.06 14.47
CA GLU A 46 -3.75 4.65 15.81
C GLU A 46 -4.52 3.44 16.33
N GLY A 47 -5.43 2.90 15.51
CA GLY A 47 -6.23 1.73 15.78
C GLY A 47 -5.40 0.49 16.13
N LYS A 48 -6.08 -0.49 16.73
CA LYS A 48 -5.45 -1.76 17.12
C LYS A 48 -4.93 -2.49 15.89
N LEU A 49 -3.74 -3.08 16.01
CA LEU A 49 -3.20 -3.96 14.97
C LEU A 49 -4.15 -5.13 14.73
N VAL A 50 -4.34 -5.48 13.46
CA VAL A 50 -5.07 -6.69 13.09
C VAL A 50 -4.21 -7.90 13.43
N VAL A 51 -4.67 -8.71 14.38
CA VAL A 51 -4.03 -9.96 14.80
C VAL A 51 -5.01 -11.10 14.51
N GLY A 52 -5.12 -11.49 13.24
CA GLY A 52 -6.03 -12.58 12.81
C GLY A 52 -6.88 -12.22 11.60
N SER A 53 -8.11 -12.73 11.58
CA SER A 53 -9.06 -12.52 10.49
C SER A 53 -9.87 -11.24 10.65
N VAL A 54 -10.24 -10.64 9.52
CA VAL A 54 -11.15 -9.49 9.42
C VAL A 54 -12.39 -9.90 8.63
N THR A 55 -13.50 -9.20 8.85
CA THR A 55 -14.76 -9.41 8.13
C THR A 55 -14.86 -8.44 6.96
N VAL A 56 -15.49 -8.85 5.86
CA VAL A 56 -15.78 -7.93 4.75
C VAL A 56 -16.58 -6.73 5.25
N GLY A 57 -16.16 -5.53 4.85
CA GLY A 57 -16.72 -4.26 5.29
C GLY A 57 -16.01 -3.63 6.49
N ASP A 58 -15.22 -4.41 7.25
CA ASP A 58 -14.52 -3.88 8.43
C ASP A 58 -13.65 -2.69 8.02
N PRO A 59 -13.74 -1.56 8.73
CA PRO A 59 -12.91 -0.41 8.42
C PRO A 59 -11.48 -0.71 8.85
N LEU A 60 -10.54 -0.62 7.91
CA LEU A 60 -9.13 -0.86 8.14
C LEU A 60 -8.31 0.38 7.77
N TYR A 61 -7.16 0.51 8.41
CA TYR A 61 -6.17 1.51 8.10
C TYR A 61 -4.86 0.82 7.72
N HIS A 62 -4.44 1.04 6.48
CA HIS A 62 -3.18 0.56 5.94
C HIS A 62 -2.11 1.61 6.20
N ARG A 63 -1.03 1.24 6.89
CA ARG A 63 0.00 2.18 7.34
C ARG A 63 1.38 1.68 6.99
N TRP A 64 2.15 2.51 6.29
CA TRP A 64 3.58 2.37 6.09
C TRP A 64 4.29 3.39 6.96
N SER A 65 5.29 2.94 7.73
CA SER A 65 6.07 3.80 8.60
C SER A 65 7.53 3.41 8.55
N CYS A 66 8.40 4.39 8.33
CA CYS A 66 9.83 4.20 8.20
C CYS A 66 10.58 4.84 9.37
N ALA A 67 11.46 4.08 10.01
CA ALA A 67 12.40 4.60 10.99
C ALA A 67 13.68 5.07 10.26
N SER A 68 13.92 6.38 10.28
CA SER A 68 15.13 7.01 9.75
C SER A 68 15.86 7.77 10.87
N THR A 69 17.19 7.76 10.85
CA THR A 69 18.05 8.54 11.75
C THR A 69 18.38 9.95 11.22
N GLY A 70 17.69 10.42 10.17
CA GLY A 70 17.80 11.79 9.66
C GLY A 70 16.72 12.18 8.64
N ASN A 71 16.61 13.48 8.36
CA ASN A 71 15.63 14.07 7.42
C ASN A 71 16.06 13.97 5.94
N LEU A 72 16.83 12.92 5.59
CA LEU A 72 17.35 12.73 4.23
C LEU A 72 16.43 11.86 3.36
N TYR A 73 15.44 11.21 3.98
CA TYR A 73 14.55 10.26 3.32
C TYR A 73 13.11 10.67 3.51
N CYS A 74 12.31 10.41 2.48
CA CYS A 74 10.87 10.45 2.59
C CYS A 74 10.25 9.20 1.98
N ILE A 75 9.03 8.87 2.39
CA ILE A 75 8.33 7.70 1.91
C ILE A 75 7.44 8.09 0.73
N MET A 76 7.52 7.30 -0.33
CA MET A 76 6.54 7.31 -1.41
C MET A 76 6.12 5.87 -1.69
N VAL A 77 4.81 5.62 -1.66
CA VAL A 77 4.24 4.29 -1.91
C VAL A 77 3.71 4.24 -3.33
N HIS A 78 4.25 3.33 -4.15
CA HIS A 78 3.89 3.18 -5.57
C HIS A 78 3.95 1.71 -6.00
N SER A 79 3.40 1.42 -7.19
CA SER A 79 3.42 0.10 -7.85
C SER A 79 2.86 -1.03 -6.99
N CYS A 80 1.66 -0.77 -6.47
CA CYS A 80 1.01 -1.66 -5.54
C CYS A 80 0.13 -2.72 -6.21
N THR A 81 0.56 -3.98 -6.33
CA THR A 81 -0.24 -5.19 -6.62
C THR A 81 -0.83 -6.04 -5.46
N LEU A 82 -2.13 -6.31 -5.49
CA LEU A 82 -2.77 -7.39 -4.74
C LEU A 82 -2.40 -8.76 -5.32
N GLY A 83 -2.10 -9.73 -4.46
CA GLY A 83 -1.83 -11.10 -4.87
C GLY A 83 -1.92 -12.09 -3.71
N HIS A 84 -2.13 -13.36 -4.03
CA HIS A 84 -1.95 -14.44 -3.07
C HIS A 84 -0.47 -14.74 -2.90
N ASN A 85 -0.01 -15.00 -1.67
CA ASN A 85 1.39 -15.31 -1.38
C ASN A 85 1.77 -16.76 -1.73
N GLU A 86 1.26 -17.30 -2.84
CA GLU A 86 1.70 -18.62 -3.29
C GLU A 86 2.92 -18.51 -4.19
N SER A 87 4.04 -18.86 -3.57
CA SER A 87 5.42 -18.68 -3.97
C SER A 87 5.86 -19.51 -5.19
N LYS A 88 4.94 -20.03 -6.01
CA LYS A 88 5.33 -20.88 -7.17
C LYS A 88 4.43 -20.77 -8.41
N ALA A 89 3.31 -20.08 -8.36
CA ALA A 89 2.54 -19.78 -9.56
C ALA A 89 2.70 -18.30 -9.89
N ARG A 90 2.74 -17.96 -11.18
CA ARG A 90 2.57 -16.60 -11.67
C ARG A 90 1.10 -16.19 -11.41
N GLY A 91 0.72 -16.15 -10.14
CA GLY A 91 -0.62 -15.79 -9.69
C GLY A 91 -0.92 -14.41 -10.24
N LYS A 92 -2.13 -14.25 -10.77
CA LYS A 92 -2.57 -12.97 -11.32
C LYS A 92 -2.46 -11.91 -10.23
N ARG A 93 -1.81 -10.81 -10.56
CA ARG A 93 -1.62 -9.68 -9.66
C ARG A 93 -2.52 -8.57 -10.14
N VAL A 94 -3.24 -7.94 -9.21
CA VAL A 94 -4.11 -6.80 -9.52
C VAL A 94 -3.44 -5.55 -8.99
N GLU A 95 -3.00 -4.67 -9.88
CA GLU A 95 -2.49 -3.36 -9.47
C GLU A 95 -3.61 -2.51 -8.87
N ILE A 96 -3.36 -1.94 -7.70
CA ILE A 96 -4.24 -1.08 -6.91
C ILE A 96 -3.65 0.31 -6.67
N ILE A 97 -2.32 0.46 -6.68
CA ILE A 97 -1.65 1.76 -6.78
C ILE A 97 -0.68 1.65 -7.96
N ASP A 98 -0.67 2.64 -8.85
CA ASP A 98 0.20 2.66 -10.03
C ASP A 98 1.65 3.08 -9.69
N GLU A 99 2.50 3.11 -10.70
CA GLU A 99 3.90 3.57 -10.61
C GLU A 99 4.07 5.02 -10.16
N PHE A 100 3.02 5.84 -10.22
CA PHE A 100 3.03 7.23 -9.78
C PHE A 100 2.48 7.40 -8.35
N GLY A 101 2.08 6.31 -7.68
CA GLY A 101 1.54 6.36 -6.33
C GLY A 101 0.05 6.71 -6.27
N CYS A 102 -0.65 6.67 -7.40
CA CYS A 102 -2.08 6.95 -7.50
C CYS A 102 -2.90 5.66 -7.47
N SER A 103 -4.07 5.70 -6.82
CA SER A 103 -4.93 4.54 -6.77
C SER A 103 -5.59 4.26 -8.12
N VAL A 104 -5.53 3.00 -8.54
CA VAL A 104 -6.22 2.48 -9.73
C VAL A 104 -7.72 2.30 -9.46
N TYR A 105 -8.11 2.09 -8.19
CA TYR A 105 -9.51 1.92 -7.77
C TYR A 105 -9.86 2.86 -6.60
N PRO A 106 -9.96 4.19 -6.81
CA PRO A 106 -10.13 5.18 -5.74
C PRO A 106 -11.34 4.96 -4.83
N GLU A 107 -12.40 4.31 -5.34
CA GLU A 107 -13.61 4.00 -4.57
C GLU A 107 -13.41 2.91 -3.51
N LEU A 108 -12.48 1.98 -3.76
CA LEU A 108 -12.18 0.85 -2.86
C LEU A 108 -10.90 1.10 -2.05
N VAL A 109 -9.90 1.65 -2.73
CA VAL A 109 -8.58 1.97 -2.19
C VAL A 109 -8.35 3.45 -2.45
N PRO A 110 -8.52 4.34 -1.47
CA PRO A 110 -8.26 5.75 -1.70
C PRO A 110 -6.79 6.02 -2.01
N ASN A 111 -6.50 7.22 -2.51
CA ASN A 111 -5.13 7.70 -2.66
C ASN A 111 -4.42 7.74 -1.31
N MET A 112 -3.10 7.55 -1.35
CA MET A 112 -2.24 7.56 -0.18
C MET A 112 -2.28 8.92 0.52
N ASN A 113 -2.43 8.91 1.85
CA ASN A 113 -2.28 10.09 2.69
C ASN A 113 -0.89 10.07 3.35
N TYR A 114 -0.06 11.05 3.00
CA TYR A 114 1.29 11.20 3.53
C TYR A 114 1.28 12.10 4.77
N ILE A 115 1.94 11.64 5.84
CA ILE A 115 1.99 12.32 7.13
C ILE A 115 3.45 12.60 7.44
N GLY A 116 3.89 13.79 7.04
CA GLY A 116 5.32 14.12 7.03
C GLY A 116 6.09 13.22 6.06
N ASP A 117 7.38 13.07 6.32
CA ASP A 117 8.28 12.37 5.39
C ASP A 117 8.37 10.87 5.68
N THR A 118 8.03 10.42 6.89
CA THR A 118 8.31 9.04 7.34
C THR A 118 7.10 8.12 7.41
N GLU A 119 5.92 8.63 7.07
CA GLU A 119 4.68 7.89 7.22
C GLU A 119 3.69 8.15 6.08
N ALA A 120 3.06 7.06 5.63
CA ALA A 120 2.00 7.09 4.64
C ALA A 120 0.91 6.08 4.99
N GLY A 121 -0.33 6.36 4.63
CA GLY A 121 -1.40 5.39 4.82
C GLY A 121 -2.73 5.81 4.23
N PHE A 122 -3.69 4.91 4.25
CA PHE A 122 -5.05 5.19 3.83
C PHE A 122 -6.04 4.33 4.62
N LYS A 123 -7.29 4.80 4.65
CA LYS A 123 -8.41 4.05 5.22
C LYS A 123 -9.18 3.36 4.10
N ALA A 124 -9.42 2.07 4.24
CA ALA A 124 -10.22 1.28 3.32
C ALA A 124 -11.03 0.23 4.08
N SER A 125 -12.19 -0.15 3.56
CA SER A 125 -12.92 -1.30 4.11
C SER A 125 -12.30 -2.59 3.61
N ALA A 126 -12.31 -3.63 4.44
CA ALA A 126 -11.93 -4.97 4.02
C ALA A 126 -12.85 -5.45 2.89
N PHE A 127 -12.28 -5.94 1.80
CA PHE A 127 -13.02 -6.46 0.66
C PHE A 127 -12.45 -7.80 0.21
N LEU A 128 -13.24 -8.54 -0.55
CA LEU A 128 -12.80 -9.74 -1.25
C LEU A 128 -12.62 -9.39 -2.73
N ILE A 129 -11.47 -9.74 -3.28
CA ILE A 129 -11.27 -9.77 -4.72
C ILE A 129 -11.09 -11.23 -5.11
N ASP A 130 -11.90 -11.66 -6.07
CA ASP A 130 -11.69 -12.91 -6.76
C ASP A 130 -10.65 -12.66 -7.87
N ILE A 131 -9.41 -13.05 -7.57
CA ILE A 131 -8.28 -12.88 -8.48
C ILE A 131 -8.40 -13.86 -9.67
N ASP A 132 -9.08 -14.99 -9.51
CA ASP A 132 -9.25 -16.00 -10.55
C ASP A 132 -10.34 -15.60 -11.56
N GLN A 133 -11.38 -14.88 -11.12
CA GLN A 133 -12.47 -14.36 -11.94
C GLN A 133 -12.22 -12.95 -12.53
N VAL A 134 -11.10 -12.71 -13.24
CA VAL A 134 -11.10 -11.56 -14.18
C VAL A 134 -11.84 -11.99 -15.44
N LEU A 135 -13.17 -12.09 -15.31
CA LEU A 135 -14.07 -11.98 -16.43
C LEU A 135 -14.18 -10.49 -16.75
N ILE A 136 -13.31 -10.02 -17.66
CA ILE A 136 -13.77 -9.01 -18.61
C ILE A 136 -14.81 -9.74 -19.48
N SER A 137 -16.00 -9.91 -18.94
CA SER A 137 -17.17 -10.28 -19.71
C SER A 137 -18.16 -9.18 -19.43
N TRP A 138 -18.44 -8.44 -20.49
CA TRP A 138 -19.51 -7.47 -20.65
C TRP A 138 -20.82 -7.99 -20.05
N PHE A 139 -21.01 -7.88 -18.74
CA PHE A 139 -22.31 -8.07 -18.13
C PHE A 139 -23.08 -6.78 -18.30
N HIS A 140 -23.70 -6.72 -19.49
CA HIS A 140 -24.93 -6.01 -19.75
C HIS A 140 -25.79 -6.08 -18.49
N PHE A 141 -25.95 -4.94 -17.82
CA PHE A 141 -26.93 -4.78 -16.76
C PHE A 141 -28.33 -4.80 -17.39
N HIS A 142 -28.80 -5.98 -17.80
CA HIS A 142 -30.23 -6.19 -17.99
C HIS A 142 -30.85 -6.40 -16.62
N ARG A 143 -31.27 -5.27 -16.07
CA ARG A 143 -32.42 -5.13 -15.19
C ARG A 143 -33.53 -6.11 -15.62
N GLN A 144 -33.90 -7.05 -14.75
CA GLN A 144 -35.28 -7.55 -14.67
C GLN A 144 -35.49 -8.22 -13.30
N TYR A 145 -36.05 -7.44 -12.38
CA TYR A 145 -37.00 -7.95 -11.40
C TYR A 145 -38.31 -8.19 -12.13
N THR A 146 -38.66 -9.44 -12.40
CA THR A 146 -39.98 -10.09 -12.23
C THR A 146 -39.94 -11.48 -12.85
#